data_AF-A0A066YST2-F1
#
_entry.id   AF-A0A066YST2-F1
#
_cell.length_a   1.000
_cell.length_b   1.000
_cell.length_c   1.000
_cell.angle_alpha   90.00
_cell.angle_beta   90.00
_cell.angle_gamma   90.00
#
_symmetry.space_group_name_H-M   'P 1'
#
loop_
_entity.id
_entity.type
_entity.pdbx_description
1 polymer ?
#
loop_
_entity_poly.entity_id
_entity_poly.type
_entity_poly.pdbx_seq_one_letter_code
_entity_poly.pdbx_strand_id
1 'polypeptide(L)' 'MTERAVQAIITDLENAGFLTRTRHGRRNHYDVVGGTYFRHPAEAHQEIAGLLALFGGPDPRPGSGHQQTLPTGDHHGQHP' A
#
# COMPACT_ATOMS: atom_id res chain seq x y z
N MET A 1 -25.72 -5.91 1.49
CA MET A 1 -24.75 -6.83 0.82
C MET A 1 -24.67 -8.12 1.63
N THR A 2 -24.46 -9.27 1.00
CA THR A 2 -24.33 -10.56 1.68
C THR A 2 -22.86 -10.84 2.02
N GLU A 3 -22.62 -11.67 3.03
CA GLU A 3 -21.26 -12.10 3.39
C GLU A 3 -20.51 -12.73 2.20
N ARG A 4 -21.23 -13.52 1.39
CA ARG A 4 -20.67 -14.12 0.16
C ARG A 4 -20.23 -13.08 -0.86
N ALA A 5 -21.02 -12.02 -1.06
CA ALA A 5 -20.65 -10.94 -1.96
C ALA A 5 -19.41 -10.18 -1.45
N VAL A 6 -19.35 -9.89 -0.15
CA VAL A 6 -18.18 -9.23 0.48
C VAL A 6 -16.93 -10.10 0.32
N GLN A 7 -17.02 -11.40 0.59
CA GLN A 7 -15.89 -12.31 0.45
C GLN A 7 -15.38 -12.38 -1.00
N ALA A 8 -16.29 -12.40 -1.98
CA ALA A 8 -15.93 -12.37 -3.40
C ALA A 8 -15.20 -11.08 -3.79
N ILE A 9 -15.68 -9.93 -3.30
CA ILE A 9 -15.03 -8.63 -3.52
C ILE A 9 -13.61 -8.64 -2.94
N ILE A 10 -13.44 -9.07 -1.68
CA ILE A 10 -12.12 -9.10 -1.03
C ILE A 10 -11.15 -9.97 -1.83
N THR A 11 -11.58 -11.17 -2.25
CA THR A 11 -10.74 -12.07 -3.02
C THR A 11 -10.34 -11.51 -4.39
N ASP A 12 -11.24 -10.83 -5.11
CA ASP A 12 -10.85 -10.17 -6.36
C ASP A 12 -9.82 -9.05 -6.14
N LEU A 13 -9.99 -8.25 -5.08
CA LEU A 13 -9.06 -7.18 -4.73
C LEU A 13 -7.69 -7.71 -4.27
N GLU A 14 -7.64 -8.82 -3.52
CA GLU A 14 -6.39 -9.52 -3.18
C GLU A 14 -5.70 -10.05 -4.43
N ASN A 15 -6.44 -10.72 -5.33
CA ASN A 15 -5.91 -11.24 -6.59
C ASN A 15 -5.42 -10.12 -7.53
N ALA A 16 -5.99 -8.93 -7.41
CA ALA A 16 -5.55 -7.73 -8.12
C ALA A 16 -4.27 -7.11 -7.58
N GLY A 17 -3.86 -7.49 -6.37
CA GLY A 17 -2.81 -6.80 -5.64
C GLY A 17 -3.26 -5.47 -5.02
N PHE A 18 -4.56 -5.17 -4.98
CA PHE A 18 -5.08 -3.94 -4.36
C PHE A 18 -5.15 -4.04 -2.83
N LEU A 19 -5.29 -5.26 -2.30
CA LEU A 19 -5.28 -5.53 -0.87
C LEU A 19 -4.19 -6.53 -0.51
N THR A 20 -3.58 -6.31 0.66
CA THR A 20 -2.77 -7.31 1.35
C THR A 20 -3.47 -7.71 2.63
N ARG A 21 -3.45 -9.00 2.97
CA ARG A 21 -4.09 -9.53 4.17
C ARG A 21 -3.06 -9.90 5.20
N THR A 22 -3.19 -9.32 6.38
CA THR A 22 -2.41 -9.66 7.57
C THR A 22 -3.33 -10.24 8.63
N ARG A 23 -2.99 -11.41 9.19
CA ARG A 23 -3.76 -11.99 10.29
C ARG A 23 -3.35 -11.35 11.62
N HIS A 24 -4.27 -10.66 12.26
CA HIS A 24 -4.06 -10.08 13.59
C HIS A 24 -4.90 -10.84 14.63
N GLY A 25 -4.29 -11.90 15.19
CA GLY A 25 -4.95 -12.81 16.13
C GLY A 25 -6.16 -13.54 15.51
N ARG A 26 -7.36 -13.26 16.02
CA ARG A 26 -8.62 -13.84 15.50
C ARG A 26 -9.26 -13.01 14.36
N ARG A 27 -8.69 -11.85 14.02
CA ARG A 27 -9.20 -10.95 12.99
C ARG A 27 -8.25 -10.90 11.80
N ASN A 28 -8.82 -10.63 10.62
CA ASN A 28 -8.05 -10.29 9.43
C ASN A 28 -7.97 -8.77 9.33
N HIS A 29 -6.78 -8.26 9.06
CA HIS A 29 -6.55 -6.88 8.68
C HIS A 29 -6.24 -6.87 7.18
N TYR A 30 -6.85 -5.92 6.47
CA TYR A 30 -6.64 -5.75 5.04
C TYR A 30 -6.06 -4.36 4.82
N ASP A 31 -4.84 -4.31 4.31
CA ASP A 31 -4.14 -3.07 4.02
C ASP A 31 -4.23 -2.80 2.52
N VAL A 32 -4.64 -1.58 2.17
CA VAL A 32 -4.69 -1.14 0.77
C VAL A 32 -3.27 -0.89 0.29
N VAL A 33 -2.93 -1.48 -0.85
CA VAL A 33 -1.62 -1.30 -1.48
C VAL A 33 -1.62 0.01 -2.25
N GLY A 34 -0.87 1.00 -1.74
CA GLY A 34 -0.54 2.20 -2.51
C GLY A 34 0.38 1.85 -3.70
N GLY A 35 0.29 2.62 -4.77
CA GLY A 35 1.08 2.43 -6.00
C GLY A 35 0.45 1.53 -7.05
N THR A 36 -0.79 1.07 -6.84
CA THR A 36 -1.53 0.27 -7.83
C THR A 36 -2.41 1.13 -8.73
N TYR A 37 -2.38 0.85 -10.02
CA TYR A 37 -3.17 1.54 -11.04
C TYR A 37 -4.48 0.82 -11.36
N PHE A 38 -5.45 1.53 -11.92
CA PHE A 38 -6.67 0.90 -12.40
C PHE A 38 -6.40 -0.10 -13.52
N ARG A 39 -7.14 -1.21 -13.52
CA ARG A 39 -7.05 -2.27 -14.54
C ARG A 39 -7.55 -1.83 -15.91
N HIS A 40 -8.41 -0.81 -15.96
CA HIS A 40 -9.06 -0.40 -17.20
C HIS A 40 -8.10 0.47 -18.04
N PRO A 41 -7.90 0.20 -19.35
CA PRO A 41 -6.92 0.92 -20.17
C PRO A 41 -7.09 2.44 -20.17
N ALA A 42 -8.33 2.92 -20.10
CA ALA A 42 -8.64 4.35 -20.05
C ALA A 42 -8.14 5.02 -18.75
N GLU A 43 -8.00 4.25 -17.67
CA GLU A 43 -7.66 4.72 -16.32
C GLU A 43 -6.32 4.16 -15.83
N ALA A 44 -5.58 3.44 -16.68
CA ALA A 44 -4.35 2.73 -16.31
C ALA A 44 -3.21 3.66 -15.88
N HIS A 45 -3.37 4.98 -16.03
CA HIS A 45 -2.44 6.00 -15.60
C HIS A 45 -2.85 6.66 -14.28
N GLN A 46 -4.05 6.36 -13.77
CA GLN A 46 -4.52 6.79 -12.46
C GLN A 46 -4.18 5.76 -11.39
N GLU A 47 -3.65 6.24 -10.28
CA GLU A 47 -3.46 5.45 -9.09
C GLU A 47 -4.75 5.40 -8.27
N ILE A 48 -5.06 4.23 -7.72
CA ILE A 48 -6.25 4.03 -6.87
C ILE A 48 -6.16 4.89 -5.60
N ALA A 49 -4.96 5.16 -5.08
CA ALA A 49 -4.76 6.04 -3.93
C ALA A 49 -5.37 7.44 -4.17
N GLY A 50 -5.28 7.97 -5.40
CA GLY A 50 -5.87 9.25 -5.76
C GLY A 50 -7.40 9.25 -5.68
N LEU A 51 -8.05 8.14 -6.08
CA LEU A 51 -9.50 7.97 -5.92
C LEU A 51 -9.88 7.86 -4.44
N LEU A 52 -9.14 7.05 -3.68
CA LEU A 52 -9.42 6.83 -2.26
C LEU A 52 -9.25 8.11 -1.42
N ALA A 53 -8.30 8.98 -1.78
CA ALA A 53 -8.12 10.28 -1.16
C ALA A 53 -9.34 11.21 -1.31
N LEU A 54 -10.21 10.98 -2.31
CA LEU A 54 -11.47 11.73 -2.44
C LEU A 54 -12.53 11.29 -1.42
N PHE A 55 -12.43 10.05 -0.93
CA PHE A 55 -13.39 9.45 0.00
C PHE A 55 -12.89 9.42 1.45
N GLY A 56 -11.58 9.35 1.64
CA GLY A 56 -10.92 9.48 2.94
C GLY A 56 -10.45 10.92 3.13
N GLY A 57 -11.10 11.67 4.02
CA GLY A 57 -10.47 12.88 4.59
C GLY A 57 -9.04 12.56 5.07
N PRO A 58 -8.16 13.56 5.15
CA PRO A 58 -6.70 13.40 5.13
C PRO A 58 -6.21 12.20 5.94
N ASP A 59 -5.60 11.22 5.26
CA ASP A 59 -4.94 10.07 5.90
C ASP A 59 -3.81 10.59 6.80
N PRO A 60 -3.81 10.29 8.11
CA PRO A 60 -2.80 10.78 9.05
C PRO A 60 -1.43 10.06 8.93
N ARG A 61 -1.07 9.49 7.78
CA ARG A 61 0.25 8.88 7.58
C ARG A 61 1.08 9.61 6.52
N PRO A 62 1.64 10.79 6.84
CA PRO A 62 2.79 11.29 6.10
C PRO A 62 4.03 10.48 6.52
N GLY A 63 4.70 9.86 5.55
CA GLY A 63 6.12 9.54 5.68
C GLY A 63 6.49 8.08 5.94
N SER A 64 6.16 7.18 5.01
CA SER A 64 7.14 6.13 4.68
C SER A 64 8.04 6.68 3.58
N GLY A 65 8.89 7.63 3.98
CA GLY A 65 10.04 8.04 3.20
C GLY A 65 10.89 6.81 2.97
N HIS A 66 10.93 6.39 1.73
CA HIS A 66 12.00 5.66 1.08
C HIS A 66 13.32 6.28 1.57
N GLN A 67 13.87 5.71 2.65
CA GLN A 67 15.16 6.11 3.17
C GLN A 67 16.18 5.60 2.16
N GLN A 68 16.52 6.48 1.21
CA GLN A 68 17.83 6.45 0.58
C GLN A 68 18.83 6.53 1.72
N THR A 69 19.36 5.39 2.16
CA THR A 69 20.56 5.37 2.97
C THR A 69 21.71 5.73 2.05
N LEU A 70 21.94 7.04 1.89
CA LEU A 70 23.20 7.59 1.46
C LEU A 70 24.25 7.12 2.49
N PRO A 71 25.31 6.40 2.11
CA PRO A 71 26.44 6.24 3.00
C PRO A 71 27.17 7.60 3.05
N THR A 72 26.78 8.45 3.99
CA THR A 72 27.66 9.51 4.49
C THR A 72 28.93 8.82 4.98
N GLY A 73 30.04 9.10 4.29
CA GLY A 73 31.31 8.50 4.60
C GLY A 73 31.78 8.89 6.00
N ASP A 74 32.29 7.90 6.73
CA ASP A 74 33.18 8.13 7.85
C ASP A 74 34.52 7.44 7.60
N HIS A 75 35.51 8.29 7.63
CA HIS A 75 36.92 8.12 7.38
C HIS A 75 37.54 7.79 8.74
N HIS A 76 37.73 6.51 9.04
CA HIS A 76 38.55 6.11 10.18
C HIS A 76 39.33 4.83 9.87
N GLY A 77 40.56 5.03 9.38
CA GLY A 77 41.46 3.94 9.03
C GLY A 77 42.88 4.43 8.85
N GLN A 78 43.48 5.03 9.89
CA GLN A 78 44.94 5.02 10.04
C GLN A 78 45.25 4.56 11.46
N HIS A 79 45.66 3.29 11.53
CA HIS A 79 46.34 2.67 12.67
C HIS A 79 47.76 3.28 12.79
N PRO A 80 48.35 3.30 13.99
CA PRO A 80 49.69 3.86 14.26
C PRO A 80 50.82 3.12 13.56
#